data_AF-A0A2M7BGX5-F1
#
_entry.id   AF-A0A2M7BGX5-F1
#
_cell.length_a   1.000
_cell.length_b   1.000
_cell.length_c   1.000
_cell.angle_alpha   90.00
_cell.angle_beta   90.00
_cell.angle_gamma   90.00
#
_symmetry.space_group_name_H-M   'P 1'
#
loop_
_entity.id
_entity.type
_entity.pdbx_description
1 polymer ?
#
loop_
_entity_poly.entity_id
_entity_poly.type
_entity_poly.pdbx_seq_one_letter_code
_entity_poly.pdbx_strand_id
1 'polypeptide(L)'
;MFALHDVVGILLREYETDLARNLRPIEATRAVMRGKDIEEQLRVVLELLINFQMPGSLAVRVSRDVKAKGLLRDTGRLQDAGTARATLAGVRFGEKKAALVAKAFGDIDRAGSVIRWLEQVRTGESLIGKGAPKVRSNLLKQAGYLDEAPVDLHVKRFVRRVARIDLSGDSRGERELKVLCSKQLTGLSYREYDLGVSPGVLDKLIRIHCSPDSDEFGVPYRGICGDSPRCDVCPARGPCPKYA
;
A
#
# COMPACT_ATOMS: atom_id res chain seq x y z
N MET A 1 6.20 -3.87 29.26
CA MET A 1 5.59 -4.57 28.12
C MET A 1 4.65 -3.59 27.44
N PHE A 2 4.76 -3.37 26.13
CA PHE A 2 3.92 -2.39 25.43
C PHE A 2 2.62 -3.05 24.96
N ALA A 3 1.46 -2.47 25.28
CA ALA A 3 0.17 -3.04 24.90
C ALA A 3 0.03 -3.26 23.37
N LEU A 4 0.66 -2.40 22.56
CA LEU A 4 0.73 -2.58 21.11
C LEU A 4 1.47 -3.86 20.72
N HIS A 5 2.60 -4.17 21.37
CA HIS A 5 3.38 -5.37 21.11
C HIS A 5 2.55 -6.63 21.35
N ASP A 6 1.87 -6.71 22.50
CA ASP A 6 1.10 -7.90 22.88
C ASP A 6 -0.13 -8.08 21.99
N VAL A 7 -0.86 -7.00 21.72
CA VAL A 7 -1.99 -7.00 20.80
C VAL A 7 -1.55 -7.45 19.41
N VAL A 8 -0.51 -6.83 18.84
CA VAL A 8 -0.02 -7.19 17.50
C VAL A 8 0.48 -8.64 17.47
N GLY A 9 1.19 -9.10 18.50
CA GLY A 9 1.66 -10.48 18.60
C GLY A 9 0.52 -11.51 18.61
N ILE A 10 -0.60 -11.22 19.29
CA ILE A 10 -1.79 -12.06 19.23
C ILE A 10 -2.40 -12.05 17.83
N LEU A 11 -2.58 -10.86 17.23
CA LEU A 11 -3.19 -10.73 15.91
C LEU A 11 -2.35 -11.41 14.80
N LEU A 12 -1.02 -11.39 14.91
CA LEU A 12 -0.13 -12.10 13.97
C LEU A 12 -0.39 -13.61 13.95
N ARG A 13 -0.59 -14.22 15.13
CA ARG A 13 -0.92 -15.65 15.23
C ARG A 13 -2.32 -15.94 14.73
N GLU A 14 -3.28 -15.12 15.15
CA GLU A 14 -4.69 -15.29 14.77
C GLU A 14 -4.90 -15.17 13.25
N TYR A 15 -4.21 -14.24 12.60
CA TYR A 15 -4.41 -13.90 11.20
C TYR A 15 -3.28 -14.39 10.29
N GLU A 16 -2.50 -15.39 10.70
CA GLU A 16 -1.33 -15.86 9.95
C GLU A 16 -1.66 -16.16 8.48
N THR A 17 -2.72 -16.94 8.24
CA THR A 17 -3.15 -17.34 6.89
C THR A 17 -3.69 -16.15 6.08
N ASP A 18 -4.46 -15.26 6.72
CA ASP A 18 -5.01 -14.08 6.06
C ASP A 18 -3.90 -13.09 5.70
N LEU A 19 -2.92 -12.91 6.59
CA LEU A 19 -1.76 -12.05 6.37
C LEU A 19 -0.85 -12.61 5.27
N ALA A 20 -0.59 -13.93 5.27
CA ALA A 20 0.15 -14.61 4.22
C ALA A 20 -0.48 -14.37 2.84
N ARG A 21 -1.81 -14.53 2.74
CA ARG A 21 -2.57 -14.28 1.51
C ARG A 21 -2.47 -12.82 1.08
N ASN A 22 -2.50 -11.89 2.02
CA ASN A 22 -2.47 -10.45 1.75
C ASN A 22 -1.08 -9.87 1.43
N LEU A 23 -0.01 -10.57 1.81
CA LEU A 23 1.37 -10.20 1.51
C LEU A 23 1.89 -10.84 0.21
N ARG A 24 1.40 -12.02 -0.18
CA ARG A 24 1.80 -12.71 -1.42
C ARG A 24 1.81 -11.82 -2.67
N PRO A 25 0.81 -10.93 -2.92
CA PRO A 25 0.82 -10.05 -4.09
C PRO A 25 1.96 -9.03 -4.03
N ILE A 26 2.25 -8.50 -2.83
CA ILE A 26 3.36 -7.57 -2.60
C ILE A 26 4.70 -8.29 -2.81
N GLU A 27 4.82 -9.52 -2.32
CA GLU A 27 6.01 -10.35 -2.50
C GLU A 27 6.26 -10.66 -3.97
N ALA A 28 5.21 -10.99 -4.73
CA ALA A 28 5.29 -11.21 -6.17
C ALA A 28 5.71 -9.94 -6.92
N THR A 29 5.10 -8.79 -6.59
CA THR A 29 5.53 -7.50 -7.14
C THR A 29 6.98 -7.18 -6.80
N ARG A 30 7.40 -7.40 -5.54
CA ARG A 30 8.80 -7.19 -5.10
C ARG A 30 9.78 -8.05 -5.90
N ALA A 31 9.40 -9.29 -6.23
CA ALA A 31 10.22 -10.17 -7.06
C ALA A 31 10.39 -9.61 -8.49
N VAL A 32 9.30 -9.11 -9.10
CA VAL A 32 9.35 -8.43 -10.41
C VAL A 32 10.25 -7.20 -10.37
N MET A 33 10.09 -6.34 -9.36
CA MET A 33 10.87 -5.11 -9.21
C MET A 33 12.37 -5.39 -9.05
N ARG A 34 12.74 -6.51 -8.45
CA ARG A 34 14.13 -6.97 -8.31
C ARG A 34 14.68 -7.71 -9.54
N GLY A 35 13.82 -8.06 -10.48
CA GLY A 35 14.19 -8.73 -11.73
C GLY A 35 14.93 -7.81 -12.70
N LYS A 36 15.25 -8.34 -13.88
CA LYS A 36 15.89 -7.59 -14.99
C LYS A 36 14.93 -7.23 -16.12
N ASP A 37 13.69 -7.73 -16.06
CA ASP A 37 12.68 -7.51 -17.09
C ASP A 37 12.02 -6.14 -16.88
N ILE A 38 12.50 -5.15 -17.64
CA ILE A 38 12.02 -3.77 -17.56
C ILE A 38 10.57 -3.64 -18.06
N GLU A 39 10.17 -4.43 -19.06
CA GLU A 39 8.80 -4.37 -19.59
C GLU A 39 7.81 -4.85 -18.53
N GLU A 40 8.13 -5.95 -17.86
CA GLU A 40 7.32 -6.49 -16.76
C GLU A 40 7.27 -5.53 -15.57
N GLN A 41 8.37 -4.85 -15.24
CA GLN A 41 8.39 -3.80 -14.20
C GLN A 41 7.48 -2.63 -14.56
N LEU A 42 7.58 -2.12 -15.79
CA LEU A 42 6.74 -1.01 -16.28
C LEU A 42 5.26 -1.40 -16.31
N ARG A 43 4.95 -2.64 -16.70
CA ARG A 43 3.60 -3.20 -16.67
C ARG A 43 3.01 -3.17 -15.25
N VAL A 44 3.77 -3.65 -14.27
CA VAL A 44 3.33 -3.64 -12.87
C VAL A 44 3.17 -2.21 -12.34
N VAL A 45 4.09 -1.30 -12.67
CA VAL A 45 3.95 0.12 -12.29
C VAL A 45 2.66 0.73 -12.86
N LEU A 46 2.34 0.47 -14.12
CA LEU A 46 1.10 0.96 -14.73
C LEU A 46 -0.14 0.43 -14.00
N GLU A 47 -0.19 -0.87 -13.70
CA GLU A 47 -1.29 -1.49 -12.95
C GLU A 47 -1.44 -0.85 -11.56
N LEU A 48 -0.33 -0.61 -10.85
CA LEU A 48 -0.35 0.07 -9.57
C LEU A 48 -0.85 1.52 -9.68
N LEU A 49 -0.36 2.29 -10.65
CA LEU A 49 -0.80 3.68 -10.87
C LEU A 49 -2.30 3.74 -11.20
N ILE A 50 -2.83 2.81 -11.99
CA ILE A 50 -4.27 2.69 -12.27
C ILE A 50 -5.04 2.45 -10.96
N ASN A 51 -4.59 1.50 -10.15
CA ASN A 51 -5.27 1.12 -8.91
C ASN A 51 -5.29 2.25 -7.86
N PHE A 52 -4.28 3.13 -7.82
CA PHE A 52 -4.23 4.22 -6.83
C PHE A 52 -4.84 5.53 -7.30
N GLN A 53 -4.93 5.75 -8.60
CA GLN A 53 -5.55 6.95 -9.16
C GLN A 53 -7.07 6.79 -9.36
N MET A 54 -7.64 5.61 -9.12
CA MET A 54 -9.02 5.29 -9.46
C MET A 54 -9.77 4.52 -8.36
N PRO A 55 -11.08 4.75 -8.19
CA PRO A 55 -11.93 3.86 -7.39
C PRO A 55 -11.92 2.43 -7.95
N GLY A 56 -12.02 1.41 -7.09
CA GLY A 56 -11.80 0.00 -7.47
C GLY A 56 -12.60 -0.49 -8.68
N SER A 57 -13.90 -0.16 -8.79
CA SER A 57 -14.72 -0.55 -9.94
C SER A 57 -14.31 0.13 -11.26
N LEU A 58 -13.71 1.31 -11.19
CA LEU A 58 -13.15 2.01 -12.34
C LEU A 58 -11.75 1.49 -12.69
N ALA A 59 -10.94 1.18 -11.68
CA ALA A 59 -9.61 0.56 -11.86
C ALA A 59 -9.71 -0.76 -12.62
N VAL A 60 -10.62 -1.67 -12.23
CA VAL A 60 -10.84 -2.96 -12.91
C VAL A 60 -11.20 -2.76 -14.39
N ARG A 61 -12.07 -1.80 -14.68
CA ARG A 61 -12.51 -1.49 -16.06
C ARG A 61 -11.37 -0.89 -16.88
N VAL A 62 -10.61 0.02 -16.31
CA VAL A 62 -9.43 0.61 -16.96
C VAL A 62 -8.34 -0.42 -17.20
N SER A 63 -8.05 -1.31 -16.24
CA SER A 63 -7.08 -2.39 -16.43
C SER A 63 -7.48 -3.32 -17.57
N ARG A 64 -8.79 -3.59 -17.76
CA ARG A 64 -9.30 -4.34 -18.91
C ARG A 64 -9.09 -3.58 -20.22
N ASP A 65 -9.44 -2.29 -20.25
CA ASP A 65 -9.31 -1.44 -21.44
C ASP A 65 -7.81 -1.32 -21.85
N VAL A 66 -6.89 -1.20 -20.89
CA VAL A 66 -5.42 -1.14 -21.08
C VAL A 66 -4.88 -2.46 -21.63
N LYS A 67 -5.33 -3.60 -21.09
CA LYS A 67 -4.98 -4.94 -21.59
C LYS A 67 -5.48 -5.15 -23.02
N ALA A 68 -6.73 -4.81 -23.30
CA ALA A 68 -7.34 -4.99 -24.63
C ALA A 68 -6.62 -4.16 -25.71
N LYS A 69 -6.09 -2.99 -25.35
CA LYS A 69 -5.31 -2.13 -26.25
C LYS A 69 -3.83 -2.54 -26.41
N GLY A 70 -3.37 -3.58 -25.71
CA GLY A 70 -1.99 -4.03 -25.78
C GLY A 70 -0.98 -3.02 -25.21
N LEU A 71 -1.42 -2.05 -24.41
CA LEU A 71 -0.56 -0.97 -23.89
C LEU A 71 0.52 -1.46 -22.91
N LEU A 72 0.37 -2.70 -22.45
CA LEU A 72 1.37 -3.38 -21.63
C LEU A 72 2.55 -3.91 -22.46
N ARG A 73 2.49 -3.85 -23.80
CA ARG A 73 3.52 -4.33 -24.73
C ARG A 73 4.33 -3.21 -25.40
N ASP A 74 3.87 -1.96 -25.29
CA ASP A 74 4.57 -0.80 -25.87
C ASP A 74 4.45 0.39 -24.92
N THR A 75 5.21 0.29 -23.82
CA THR A 75 5.25 1.30 -22.76
C THR A 75 6.00 2.57 -23.16
N GLY A 76 6.79 2.53 -24.24
CA GLY A 76 7.46 3.71 -24.81
C GLY A 76 6.46 4.80 -25.21
N ARG A 77 5.27 4.38 -25.66
CA ARG A 77 4.15 5.28 -25.98
C ARG A 77 3.57 6.05 -24.79
N LEU A 78 3.94 5.69 -23.56
CA LEU A 78 3.48 6.35 -22.35
C LEU A 78 4.45 7.42 -21.85
N GLN A 79 5.62 7.59 -22.47
CA GLN A 79 6.67 8.50 -21.98
C GLN A 79 6.35 9.99 -22.19
N ASP A 80 5.57 10.35 -23.21
CA ASP A 80 5.11 11.71 -23.42
C ASP A 80 3.59 11.85 -23.22
N ALA A 81 3.14 13.01 -22.74
CA ALA A 81 1.74 13.25 -22.42
C ALA A 81 0.81 13.20 -23.65
N GLY A 82 1.28 13.59 -24.83
CA GLY A 82 0.55 13.54 -26.10
C GLY A 82 0.37 12.11 -26.60
N THR A 83 1.44 11.31 -26.69
CA THR A 83 1.32 9.90 -27.10
C THR A 83 0.62 9.09 -26.03
N ALA A 84 0.85 9.33 -24.74
CA ALA A 84 0.10 8.67 -23.66
C ALA A 84 -1.40 8.97 -23.77
N ARG A 85 -1.77 10.22 -24.08
CA ARG A 85 -3.17 10.62 -24.31
C ARG A 85 -3.78 9.89 -25.50
N ALA A 86 -3.09 9.84 -26.63
CA ALA A 86 -3.55 9.13 -27.82
C ALA A 86 -3.69 7.62 -27.55
N THR A 87 -2.70 7.07 -26.86
CA THR A 87 -2.59 5.64 -26.51
C THR A 87 -3.70 5.23 -25.53
N LEU A 88 -3.98 6.07 -24.54
CA LEU A 88 -5.05 5.89 -23.55
C LEU A 88 -6.43 6.37 -24.04
N ALA A 89 -6.56 6.91 -25.26
CA ALA A 89 -7.85 7.38 -25.78
C ALA A 89 -8.86 6.22 -25.85
N GLY A 90 -10.03 6.34 -25.22
CA GLY A 90 -11.03 5.26 -25.14
C GLY A 90 -10.81 4.27 -23.99
N VAL A 91 -9.67 4.32 -23.30
CA VAL A 91 -9.62 3.88 -21.90
C VAL A 91 -10.42 4.89 -21.10
N ARG A 92 -11.20 4.46 -20.11
CA ARG A 92 -11.96 5.37 -19.21
C ARG A 92 -11.05 6.11 -18.23
N PHE A 93 -10.00 6.71 -18.77
CA PHE A 93 -8.94 7.45 -18.14
C PHE A 93 -9.23 8.93 -18.37
N GLY A 94 -9.55 9.68 -17.32
CA GLY A 94 -9.70 11.12 -17.44
C GLY A 94 -8.35 11.78 -17.78
N GLU A 95 -8.39 12.88 -18.53
CA GLU A 95 -7.20 13.59 -19.05
C GLU A 95 -6.15 13.88 -17.97
N LYS A 96 -6.59 14.35 -16.79
CA LYS A 96 -5.71 14.61 -15.65
C LYS A 96 -4.95 13.35 -15.19
N LYS A 97 -5.58 12.18 -15.22
CA LYS A 97 -4.94 10.92 -14.81
C LYS A 97 -3.98 10.42 -15.88
N ALA A 98 -4.31 10.58 -17.16
CA ALA A 98 -3.41 10.28 -18.28
C ALA A 98 -2.10 11.05 -18.15
N ALA A 99 -2.17 12.34 -17.86
CA ALA A 99 -1.00 13.18 -17.63
C ALA A 99 -0.15 12.70 -16.43
N LEU A 100 -0.78 12.20 -15.36
CA LEU A 100 -0.05 11.66 -14.21
C LEU A 100 0.69 10.36 -14.53
N VAL A 101 0.07 9.46 -15.29
CA VAL A 101 0.74 8.24 -15.76
C VAL A 101 1.88 8.61 -16.70
N ALA A 102 1.65 9.50 -17.66
CA ALA A 102 2.67 9.93 -18.60
C ALA A 102 3.88 10.55 -17.90
N LYS A 103 3.62 11.44 -16.92
CA LYS A 103 4.68 12.01 -16.08
C LYS A 103 5.47 10.91 -15.35
N ALA A 104 4.80 9.92 -14.76
CA ALA A 104 5.49 8.85 -14.06
C ALA A 104 6.40 8.05 -15.00
N PHE A 105 5.95 7.75 -16.22
CA PHE A 105 6.75 7.04 -17.22
C PHE A 105 7.93 7.87 -17.73
N GLY A 106 7.74 9.17 -17.96
CA GLY A 106 8.85 10.09 -18.26
C GLY A 106 9.84 10.25 -17.09
N ASP A 107 9.37 10.20 -15.84
CA ASP A 107 10.24 10.20 -14.66
C ASP A 107 11.07 8.90 -14.56
N ILE A 108 10.46 7.75 -14.90
CA ILE A 108 11.15 6.45 -14.94
C ILE A 108 12.24 6.45 -16.01
N ASP A 109 11.93 6.96 -17.20
CA ASP A 109 12.88 7.08 -18.30
C ASP A 109 14.09 7.94 -17.90
N ARG A 110 13.84 9.11 -17.30
CA ARG A 110 14.90 9.99 -16.77
C ARG A 110 15.73 9.36 -15.64
N ALA A 111 15.11 8.53 -14.81
CA ALA A 111 15.82 7.77 -13.79
C ALA A 111 16.69 6.64 -14.40
N GLY A 112 16.33 6.16 -15.59
CA GLY A 112 16.99 5.04 -16.27
C GLY A 112 16.63 3.65 -15.74
N SER A 113 15.77 3.56 -14.72
CA SER A 113 15.17 2.30 -14.25
C SER A 113 13.97 2.56 -13.34
N VAL A 114 13.07 1.57 -13.26
CA VAL A 114 11.91 1.61 -12.34
C VAL A 114 12.36 1.65 -10.89
N ILE A 115 13.38 0.86 -10.51
CA ILE A 115 13.90 0.84 -9.13
C ILE A 115 14.44 2.20 -8.71
N ARG A 116 15.28 2.84 -9.55
CA ARG A 116 15.82 4.16 -9.22
C ARG A 116 14.71 5.19 -9.09
N TRP A 117 13.71 5.15 -9.96
CA TRP A 117 12.53 6.01 -9.82
C TRP A 117 11.76 5.76 -8.53
N LEU A 118 11.53 4.51 -8.13
CA LEU A 118 10.87 4.18 -6.86
C LEU A 118 11.66 4.69 -5.65
N GLU A 119 12.99 4.62 -5.67
CA GLU A 119 13.84 5.20 -4.61
C GLU A 119 13.76 6.74 -4.59
N GLN A 120 13.68 7.39 -5.75
CA GLN A 120 13.42 8.84 -5.83
C GLN A 120 12.04 9.19 -5.27
N VAL A 121 11.03 8.37 -5.53
CA VAL A 121 9.68 8.54 -4.96
C VAL A 121 9.71 8.35 -3.44
N ARG A 122 10.48 7.39 -2.94
CA ARG A 122 10.63 7.08 -1.51
C ARG A 122 11.35 8.19 -0.74
N THR A 123 12.40 8.75 -1.32
CA THR A 123 13.19 9.86 -0.75
C THR A 123 12.54 11.24 -0.93
N GLY A 124 11.54 11.34 -1.81
CA GLY A 124 10.82 12.59 -2.10
C GLY A 124 11.45 13.43 -3.21
N GLU A 125 12.50 12.95 -3.86
CA GLU A 125 13.08 13.54 -5.07
C GLU A 125 12.10 13.51 -6.26
N SER A 126 11.19 12.54 -6.29
CA SER A 126 10.10 12.44 -7.27
C SER A 126 8.73 12.40 -6.61
N LEU A 127 7.74 13.03 -7.26
CA LEU A 127 6.37 13.11 -6.79
C LEU A 127 5.41 12.39 -7.75
N ILE A 128 4.51 11.62 -7.14
CA ILE A 128 3.39 10.96 -7.83
C ILE A 128 2.12 11.75 -7.60
N GLY A 129 1.45 12.11 -8.69
CA GLY A 129 0.26 12.94 -8.60
C GLY A 129 0.59 14.35 -8.11
N LYS A 130 -0.29 14.89 -7.27
CA LYS A 130 -0.06 16.13 -6.53
C LYS A 130 0.82 15.93 -5.27
N GLY A 131 1.67 14.90 -5.27
CA GLY A 131 2.44 14.52 -4.08
C GLY A 131 1.52 14.14 -2.93
N ALA A 132 0.59 13.18 -3.14
CA ALA A 132 -0.30 12.71 -2.09
C ALA A 132 0.34 11.55 -1.31
N PRO A 133 0.89 11.75 -0.09
CA PRO A 133 1.50 10.70 0.73
C PRO A 133 0.75 9.38 0.81
N LYS A 134 -0.58 9.35 0.97
CA LYS A 134 -1.34 8.09 0.94
C LYS A 134 -1.13 7.31 -0.37
N VAL A 135 -1.11 7.99 -1.50
CA VAL A 135 -0.87 7.37 -2.82
C VAL A 135 0.59 6.92 -2.92
N ARG A 136 1.53 7.76 -2.48
CA ARG A 136 2.96 7.45 -2.43
C ARG A 136 3.23 6.19 -1.61
N SER A 137 2.84 6.18 -0.34
CA SER A 137 3.08 5.08 0.60
C SER A 137 2.34 3.81 0.19
N ASN A 138 1.14 3.92 -0.40
CA ASN A 138 0.49 2.75 -0.98
C ASN A 138 1.23 2.20 -2.20
N LEU A 139 1.72 3.05 -3.11
CA LEU A 139 2.52 2.60 -4.24
C LEU A 139 3.77 1.89 -3.76
N LEU A 140 4.56 2.55 -2.90
CA LEU A 140 5.82 2.02 -2.39
C LEU A 140 5.60 0.68 -1.67
N LYS A 141 4.60 0.60 -0.77
CA LYS A 141 4.24 -0.64 -0.10
C LYS A 141 3.87 -1.75 -1.09
N GLN A 142 3.01 -1.48 -2.07
CA GLN A 142 2.65 -2.51 -3.06
C GLN A 142 3.82 -2.87 -3.99
N ALA A 143 4.77 -1.95 -4.20
CA ALA A 143 6.01 -2.22 -4.93
C ALA A 143 7.02 -3.06 -4.12
N GLY A 144 6.76 -3.32 -2.84
CA GLY A 144 7.61 -4.14 -1.96
C GLY A 144 8.41 -3.38 -0.91
N TYR A 145 8.27 -2.04 -0.83
CA TYR A 145 8.87 -1.21 0.22
C TYR A 145 8.01 -1.28 1.48
N LEU A 146 8.16 -2.37 2.25
CA LEU A 146 7.38 -2.59 3.47
C LEU A 146 7.81 -1.70 4.64
N ASP A 147 8.87 -0.91 4.48
CA ASP A 147 9.23 0.18 5.36
C ASP A 147 8.32 1.42 5.19
N GLU A 148 7.44 1.39 4.18
CA GLU A 148 6.40 2.39 3.91
C GLU A 148 5.01 1.84 4.27
N ALA A 149 4.17 2.70 4.83
CA ALA A 149 2.78 2.38 5.14
C ALA A 149 1.90 3.63 5.06
N PRO A 150 0.73 3.58 4.39
CA PRO A 150 -0.21 4.66 4.44
C PRO A 150 -0.81 4.76 5.85
N VAL A 151 -1.11 5.98 6.31
CA VAL A 151 -1.88 6.19 7.53
C VAL A 151 -3.29 6.64 7.16
N ASP A 152 -4.21 5.69 7.18
CA ASP A 152 -5.64 5.93 6.95
C ASP A 152 -6.46 5.90 8.25
N LEU A 153 -7.78 6.02 8.12
CA LEU A 153 -8.68 6.03 9.28
C LEU A 153 -8.59 4.73 10.11
N HIS A 154 -8.36 3.57 9.47
CA HIS A 154 -8.26 2.30 10.18
C HIS A 154 -6.97 2.25 11.00
N VAL A 155 -5.84 2.69 10.43
CA VAL A 155 -4.55 2.79 11.12
C VAL A 155 -4.64 3.77 12.29
N LYS A 156 -5.12 4.99 12.05
CA LYS A 156 -5.30 6.01 13.10
C LYS A 156 -6.15 5.50 14.25
N ARG A 157 -7.29 4.87 13.92
CA ARG A 157 -8.22 4.34 14.92
C ARG A 157 -7.62 3.18 15.70
N PHE A 158 -6.95 2.25 15.04
CA PHE A 158 -6.30 1.13 15.70
C PHE A 158 -5.21 1.61 16.67
N VAL A 159 -4.30 2.46 16.19
CA VAL A 159 -3.19 2.99 16.99
C VAL A 159 -3.69 3.82 18.17
N ARG A 160 -4.71 4.67 17.98
CA ARG A 160 -5.32 5.44 19.08
C ARG A 160 -5.95 4.54 20.15
N ARG A 161 -6.52 3.40 19.76
CA ARG A 161 -7.18 2.47 20.69
C ARG A 161 -6.18 1.57 21.42
N VAL A 162 -5.16 1.11 20.72
CA VAL A 162 -4.21 0.10 21.20
C VAL A 162 -2.97 0.71 21.83
N ALA A 163 -2.38 1.74 21.21
CA ALA A 163 -1.17 2.40 21.68
C ALA A 163 -1.44 3.72 22.41
N ARG A 164 -2.70 4.19 22.43
CA ARG A 164 -3.11 5.49 23.02
C ARG A 164 -2.35 6.69 22.44
N ILE A 165 -1.90 6.57 21.19
CA ILE A 165 -1.18 7.60 20.45
C ILE A 165 -2.10 8.14 19.35
N ASP A 166 -2.11 9.46 19.17
CA ASP A 166 -2.75 10.08 18.02
C ASP A 166 -1.73 10.31 16.90
N LEU A 167 -2.01 9.76 15.72
CA LEU A 167 -1.16 9.92 14.53
C LEU A 167 -1.55 11.20 13.76
N SER A 168 -1.75 12.30 14.48
CA SER A 168 -2.20 13.61 13.97
C SER A 168 -1.13 14.70 14.03
N GLY A 169 0.06 14.39 14.56
CA GLY A 169 1.14 15.34 14.84
C GLY A 169 1.73 16.00 13.58
N ASP A 170 2.13 15.21 12.59
CA ASP A 170 2.45 15.69 11.24
C ASP A 170 1.22 15.65 10.33
N SER A 171 1.32 16.25 9.14
CA SER A 171 0.17 16.37 8.22
C SER A 171 -0.57 15.03 7.95
N ARG A 172 0.04 13.84 8.21
CA ARG A 172 -0.52 12.53 7.84
C ARG A 172 -0.21 11.33 8.76
N GLY A 173 0.75 11.38 9.68
CA GLY A 173 0.99 10.36 10.72
C GLY A 173 2.00 9.26 10.38
N GLU A 174 2.60 9.29 9.17
CA GLU A 174 3.45 8.20 8.65
C GLU A 174 4.79 8.11 9.38
N ARG A 175 5.39 9.27 9.72
CA ARG A 175 6.63 9.32 10.49
C ARG A 175 6.41 8.80 11.91
N GLU A 176 5.32 9.22 12.55
CA GLU A 176 4.94 8.77 13.89
C GLU A 176 4.68 7.27 13.91
N LEU A 177 4.05 6.72 12.87
CA LEU A 177 3.86 5.28 12.75
C LEU A 177 5.21 4.54 12.68
N LYS A 178 6.18 5.02 11.88
CA LYS A 178 7.52 4.42 11.81
C LYS A 178 8.23 4.46 13.16
N VAL A 179 8.17 5.60 13.86
CA VAL A 179 8.76 5.74 15.21
C VAL A 179 8.07 4.81 16.20
N LEU A 180 6.74 4.70 16.14
CA LEU A 180 5.97 3.81 16.99
C LEU A 180 6.36 2.34 16.78
N CYS A 181 6.42 1.90 15.52
CA CYS A 181 6.88 0.55 15.17
C CYS A 181 8.29 0.30 15.72
N SER A 182 9.25 1.16 15.41
CA SER A 182 10.64 0.99 15.87
C SER A 182 10.75 0.94 17.40
N LYS A 183 9.96 1.74 18.13
CA LYS A 183 10.00 1.77 19.60
C LYS A 183 9.30 0.57 20.26
N GLN A 184 8.19 0.10 19.70
CA GLN A 184 7.31 -0.84 20.41
C GLN A 184 7.20 -2.21 19.76
N LEU A 185 7.61 -2.38 18.50
CA LEU A 185 7.45 -3.62 17.74
C LEU A 185 8.79 -4.23 17.29
N THR A 186 9.93 -3.61 17.60
CA THR A 186 11.26 -4.20 17.32
C THR A 186 11.37 -5.58 17.96
N GLY A 187 11.86 -6.56 17.19
CA GLY A 187 11.98 -7.95 17.61
C GLY A 187 10.70 -8.77 17.45
N LEU A 188 9.54 -8.13 17.23
CA LEU A 188 8.34 -8.84 16.80
C LEU A 188 8.37 -9.00 15.28
N SER A 189 8.35 -10.25 14.81
CA SER A 189 8.48 -10.55 13.39
C SER A 189 7.31 -11.36 12.85
N TYR A 190 7.00 -11.14 11.59
CA TYR A 190 6.20 -12.05 10.78
C TYR A 190 7.08 -12.60 9.67
N ARG A 191 7.42 -13.89 9.74
CA ARG A 191 8.43 -14.51 8.86
C ARG A 191 9.73 -13.70 8.89
N GLU A 192 10.24 -13.26 7.73
CA GLU A 192 11.45 -12.44 7.59
C GLU A 192 11.24 -10.95 7.90
N TYR A 193 10.02 -10.51 8.17
CA TYR A 193 9.70 -9.10 8.36
C TYR A 193 9.68 -8.71 9.84
N ASP A 194 10.69 -7.96 10.29
CA ASP A 194 10.65 -7.29 11.58
C ASP A 194 9.68 -6.09 11.51
N LEU A 195 8.65 -6.11 12.36
CA LEU A 195 7.59 -5.09 12.36
C LEU A 195 8.10 -3.72 12.85
N GLY A 196 9.23 -3.67 13.57
CA GLY A 196 9.91 -2.44 13.97
C GLY A 196 10.42 -1.61 12.80
N VAL A 197 10.75 -2.26 11.67
CA VAL A 197 11.21 -1.61 10.43
C VAL A 197 10.27 -1.84 9.24
N SER A 198 9.21 -2.62 9.42
CA SER A 198 8.27 -3.00 8.35
C SER A 198 6.80 -2.60 8.66
N PRO A 199 6.49 -1.32 8.88
CA PRO A 199 5.11 -0.85 9.14
C PRO A 199 4.11 -1.23 8.05
N GLY A 200 4.55 -1.52 6.81
CA GLY A 200 3.68 -2.00 5.74
C GLY A 200 3.02 -3.36 6.05
N VAL A 201 3.69 -4.21 6.84
CA VAL A 201 3.12 -5.48 7.34
C VAL A 201 2.07 -5.20 8.42
N LEU A 202 2.37 -4.26 9.33
CA LEU A 202 1.41 -3.82 10.34
C LEU A 202 0.15 -3.23 9.71
N ASP A 203 0.28 -2.40 8.66
CA ASP A 203 -0.87 -1.86 7.92
C ASP A 203 -1.77 -2.97 7.36
N LYS A 204 -1.19 -4.03 6.77
CA LYS A 204 -1.96 -5.19 6.28
C LYS A 204 -2.68 -5.93 7.41
N LEU A 205 -2.01 -6.15 8.53
CA LEU A 205 -2.60 -6.77 9.71
C LEU A 205 -3.76 -5.94 10.28
N ILE A 206 -3.55 -4.62 10.41
CA ILE A 206 -4.59 -3.67 10.84
C ILE A 206 -5.77 -3.71 9.86
N ARG A 207 -5.52 -3.75 8.56
CA ARG A 207 -6.60 -3.81 7.57
C ARG A 207 -7.43 -5.08 7.71
N ILE A 208 -6.79 -6.24 7.88
CA ILE A 208 -7.48 -7.52 8.13
C ILE A 208 -8.36 -7.45 9.38
N HIS A 209 -7.85 -6.82 10.44
CA HIS A 209 -8.55 -6.73 11.72
C HIS A 209 -9.68 -5.68 11.72
N CYS A 210 -9.51 -4.56 11.01
CA CYS A 210 -10.29 -3.35 11.20
C CYS A 210 -11.19 -2.96 10.01
N SER A 211 -10.93 -3.47 8.81
CA SER A 211 -11.71 -3.10 7.63
C SER A 211 -12.97 -3.97 7.51
N PRO A 212 -14.12 -3.40 7.11
CA PRO A 212 -15.31 -4.15 6.72
C PRO A 212 -15.26 -4.64 5.27
N ASP A 213 -14.23 -4.27 4.50
CA ASP A 213 -14.10 -4.62 3.09
C ASP A 213 -13.63 -6.08 2.90
N SER A 214 -13.41 -6.46 1.65
CA SER A 214 -12.70 -7.69 1.29
C SER A 214 -11.27 -7.42 0.81
N ASP A 215 -10.44 -8.45 0.83
CA ASP A 215 -9.17 -8.45 0.12
C ASP A 215 -9.36 -8.54 -1.41
N GLU A 216 -8.25 -8.51 -2.15
CA GLU A 216 -8.23 -8.56 -3.60
C GLU A 216 -8.74 -9.88 -4.20
N PHE A 217 -8.87 -10.93 -3.38
CA PHE A 217 -9.46 -12.22 -3.76
C PHE A 217 -10.95 -12.30 -3.41
N GLY A 218 -11.54 -11.21 -2.91
CA GLY A 218 -12.94 -11.15 -2.50
C GLY A 218 -13.21 -11.76 -1.12
N VAL A 219 -12.18 -12.17 -0.37
CA VAL A 219 -12.36 -12.73 0.98
C VAL A 219 -12.61 -11.60 1.97
N PRO A 220 -13.72 -11.62 2.73
CA PRO A 220 -14.03 -10.57 3.69
C PRO A 220 -12.98 -10.47 4.79
N TYR A 221 -12.60 -9.24 5.16
CA TYR A 221 -11.84 -8.98 6.37
C TYR A 221 -12.71 -9.13 7.62
N ARG A 222 -12.06 -9.13 8.79
CA ARG A 222 -12.73 -9.44 10.05
C ARG A 222 -13.64 -8.33 10.53
N GLY A 223 -13.30 -7.06 10.28
CA GLY A 223 -14.08 -5.90 10.73
C GLY A 223 -14.35 -5.90 12.24
N ILE A 224 -13.39 -6.32 13.06
CA ILE A 224 -13.55 -6.44 14.53
C ILE A 224 -13.28 -5.11 15.21
N CYS A 225 -12.14 -4.46 14.92
CA CYS A 225 -11.83 -3.12 15.44
C CYS A 225 -12.20 -2.01 14.42
N GLY A 226 -13.35 -2.22 13.76
CA GLY A 226 -13.98 -1.28 12.84
C GLY A 226 -14.46 0.00 13.52
N ASP A 227 -15.32 0.76 12.83
CA ASP A 227 -15.87 1.99 13.40
C ASP A 227 -16.61 1.72 14.71
N SER A 228 -17.58 0.80 14.65
CA SER A 228 -18.20 0.13 15.80
C SER A 228 -17.43 -1.15 16.14
N PRO A 229 -16.58 -1.16 17.19
CA PRO A 229 -15.77 -2.32 17.52
C PRO A 229 -16.58 -3.42 18.21
N ARG A 230 -16.26 -4.67 17.91
CA ARG A 230 -16.82 -5.86 18.57
C ARG A 230 -15.81 -6.43 19.55
N CYS A 231 -15.64 -5.75 20.69
CA CYS A 231 -14.59 -6.07 21.66
C CYS A 231 -14.80 -7.42 22.35
N ASP A 232 -16.05 -7.85 22.47
CA ASP A 232 -16.48 -9.12 23.04
C ASP A 232 -15.88 -10.34 22.33
N VAL A 233 -15.78 -10.28 21.00
CA VAL A 233 -15.20 -11.33 20.15
C VAL A 233 -13.75 -11.04 19.72
N CYS A 234 -13.13 -9.98 20.25
CA CYS A 234 -11.79 -9.60 19.83
C CYS A 234 -10.73 -10.54 20.47
N PRO A 235 -9.88 -11.20 19.67
CA PRO A 235 -8.86 -12.14 20.18
C PRO A 235 -7.81 -11.44 21.05
N ALA A 236 -7.56 -10.16 20.81
CA ALA A 236 -6.61 -9.34 21.56
C ALA A 236 -7.29 -8.45 22.62
N ARG A 237 -8.53 -8.78 23.05
CA ARG A 237 -9.29 -8.00 24.03
C ARG A 237 -8.54 -7.79 25.35
N GLY A 238 -7.92 -8.85 25.87
CA GLY A 238 -7.25 -8.85 27.19
C GLY A 238 -6.18 -7.76 27.34
N PRO A 239 -5.15 -7.72 26.47
CA PRO A 239 -4.10 -6.70 26.57
C PRO A 239 -4.49 -5.34 25.97
N CYS A 240 -5.67 -5.19 25.37
CA CYS A 240 -6.04 -3.96 24.66
C CYS A 240 -6.49 -2.85 25.62
N PRO A 241 -5.80 -1.69 25.66
CA PRO A 241 -6.12 -0.62 26.59
C PRO A 241 -7.50 0.01 26.37
N LYS A 242 -8.10 -0.11 25.19
CA LYS A 242 -9.47 0.37 24.95
C LYS A 242 -10.52 -0.39 25.80
N TYR A 243 -10.24 -1.66 26.07
CA TYR A 243 -11.15 -2.53 26.81
C TYR A 243 -10.85 -2.51 28.32
N ALA A 244 -9.60 -2.26 28.70
CA ALA A 244 -9.16 -2.08 30.09
C ALA A 244 -9.72 -0.82 30.74
#